data_AF-A0A5F0K8W2-F1
#
_entry.id   AF-A0A5F0K8W2-F1
#
_cell.length_a   1.000
_cell.length_b   1.000
_cell.length_c   1.000
_cell.angle_alpha   90.00
_cell.angle_beta   90.00
_cell.angle_gamma   90.00
#
_symmetry.space_group_name_H-M   'P 1'
#
loop_
_entity.id
_entity.type
_entity.pdbx_description
1 polymer ?
#
loop_
_entity_poly.entity_id
_entity_poly.type
_entity_poly.pdbx_seq_one_letter_code
_entity_poly.pdbx_strand_id
1 'polypeptide(L)'
;MANDNNKPKDPWYNPLQMPNGATITGCAAFNRRVKEQGGMQEIVKAVAIKAGQAAAIAAVAAYEAEHTALTPQPSPLPGQPTANQPGHTPGNLH
;
A
#
# COMPACT_ATOMS: atom_id res chain seq x y z
N MET A 1 25.05 16.35 21.53
CA MET A 1 24.93 14.87 21.57
C MET A 1 23.55 14.51 21.08
N ALA A 2 23.42 13.76 19.97
CA ALA A 2 22.12 13.32 19.50
C ALA A 2 21.57 12.31 20.53
N ASN A 3 20.37 12.56 21.04
CA ASN A 3 19.74 11.70 22.05
C ASN A 3 19.37 10.36 21.39
N ASP A 4 20.18 9.32 21.62
CA ASP A 4 19.97 7.96 21.08
C ASP A 4 18.61 7.34 21.47
N ASN A 5 17.87 7.99 22.36
CA ASN A 5 16.50 7.62 22.74
C ASN A 5 15.45 7.80 21.62
N ASN A 6 15.79 8.42 20.49
CA ASN A 6 14.83 8.65 19.39
C ASN A 6 14.81 7.53 18.33
N LYS A 7 15.54 6.42 18.53
CA LYS A 7 15.42 5.25 17.65
C LYS A 7 14.07 4.56 17.89
N PRO A 8 13.32 4.16 16.84
CA PRO A 8 12.15 3.33 17.01
C PRO A 8 12.54 2.08 17.80
N LYS A 9 11.97 1.93 19.01
CA LYS A 9 12.18 0.71 19.80
C LYS A 9 11.47 -0.41 19.08
N ASP A 10 12.19 -1.50 18.79
CA ASP A 10 11.61 -2.66 18.12
C ASP A 10 10.41 -3.17 18.93
N PRO A 11 9.19 -3.19 18.35
CA PRO A 11 7.98 -3.53 19.08
C PRO A 11 7.98 -4.95 19.67
N TRP A 12 8.79 -5.85 19.12
CA TRP A 12 8.89 -7.22 19.62
C TRP A 12 9.49 -7.30 21.01
N TYR A 13 10.28 -6.31 21.41
CA TYR A 13 10.94 -6.25 22.72
C TYR A 13 10.20 -5.37 23.74
N ASN A 14 9.09 -4.75 23.33
CA ASN A 14 8.28 -3.91 24.23
C ASN A 14 7.76 -4.74 25.42
N PRO A 15 7.57 -4.11 26.58
CA PRO A 15 6.90 -4.76 27.71
C PRO A 15 5.59 -5.43 27.29
N LEU A 16 5.34 -6.63 27.80
CA LEU A 16 4.14 -7.41 27.55
C LEU A 16 3.51 -7.78 28.90
N GLN A 17 2.24 -7.42 29.08
CA GLN A 17 1.48 -7.81 30.26
C GLN A 17 0.94 -9.22 30.06
N MET A 18 1.22 -10.09 31.03
CA MET A 18 0.79 -11.48 31.06
C MET A 18 -0.60 -11.59 31.71
N PRO A 19 -1.36 -12.69 31.46
CA PRO A 19 -2.70 -12.87 32.03
C PRO A 19 -2.75 -12.89 33.57
N ASN A 20 -1.63 -13.22 34.21
CA ASN A 20 -1.49 -13.19 35.67
C ASN A 20 -1.15 -11.79 36.23
N GLY A 21 -1.19 -10.74 35.40
CA GLY A 21 -0.87 -9.36 35.75
C GLY A 21 0.63 -9.03 35.75
N ALA A 22 1.52 -10.00 35.59
CA ALA A 22 2.97 -9.76 35.54
C ALA A 22 3.39 -9.11 34.21
N THR A 23 4.40 -8.24 34.23
CA THR A 23 4.96 -7.64 33.01
C THR A 23 6.31 -8.27 32.69
N ILE A 24 6.44 -8.83 31.48
CA ILE A 24 7.71 -9.33 30.95
C ILE A 24 8.29 -8.34 29.93
N THR A 25 9.61 -8.26 29.82
CA THR A 25 10.30 -7.28 28.97
C THR A 25 11.42 -7.93 28.15
N GLY A 26 11.89 -7.24 27.10
CA GLY A 26 13.05 -7.65 26.33
C GLY A 26 12.88 -9.03 25.67
N CYS A 27 13.89 -9.89 25.81
CA CYS A 27 13.94 -11.21 25.16
C CYS A 27 12.78 -12.14 25.61
N ALA A 28 12.33 -12.05 26.85
CA ALA A 28 11.19 -12.83 27.32
C ALA A 28 9.89 -12.43 26.59
N ALA A 29 9.70 -11.12 26.38
CA ALA A 29 8.55 -10.60 25.65
C ALA A 29 8.61 -10.96 24.16
N PHE A 30 9.80 -10.90 23.55
CA PHE A 30 10.05 -11.38 22.19
C PHE A 30 9.68 -12.87 22.05
N ASN A 31 10.25 -13.75 22.90
CA ASN A 31 10.01 -15.19 22.83
C ASN A 31 8.54 -15.54 23.03
N ARG A 32 7.84 -14.79 23.92
CA ARG A 32 6.41 -14.97 24.15
C ARG A 32 5.60 -14.63 22.90
N ARG A 33 5.85 -13.47 22.28
CA ARG A 33 5.19 -13.04 21.03
C ARG A 33 5.45 -14.01 19.89
N VAL A 34 6.69 -14.48 19.74
CA VAL A 34 7.04 -15.48 18.71
C VAL A 34 6.26 -16.77 18.93
N LYS A 35 6.18 -17.25 20.17
CA LYS A 35 5.41 -18.45 20.50
C LYS A 35 3.91 -18.27 20.27
N GLU A 36 3.35 -17.12 20.60
CA GLU A 36 1.93 -16.79 20.38
C GLU A 36 1.56 -16.73 18.90
N GLN A 37 2.51 -16.40 18.02
CA GLN A 37 2.33 -16.41 16.57
C GLN A 37 2.65 -17.77 15.91
N GLY A 38 2.80 -18.84 16.70
CA GLY A 38 3.07 -20.19 16.18
C GLY A 38 4.55 -20.47 15.88
N GLY A 39 5.45 -19.58 16.27
CA GLY A 39 6.90 -19.70 16.07
C GLY A 39 7.42 -18.86 14.90
N MET A 40 8.75 -18.78 14.80
CA MET A 40 9.41 -17.92 13.80
C MET A 40 9.11 -18.36 12.35
N GLN A 41 8.95 -19.66 12.11
CA GLN A 41 8.64 -20.18 10.78
C GLN A 41 7.30 -19.66 10.25
N GLU A 42 6.26 -19.66 11.09
CA GLU A 42 4.94 -19.16 10.70
C GLU A 42 4.94 -17.64 10.51
N ILE A 43 5.69 -16.91 11.33
CA ILE A 43 5.91 -15.46 11.15
C ILE A 43 6.53 -15.19 9.78
N VAL A 44 7.63 -15.88 9.45
CA VAL A 44 8.33 -15.71 8.16
C VAL A 44 7.42 -16.08 7.00
N LYS A 45 6.67 -17.18 7.10
CA LYS A 45 5.71 -17.61 6.08
C LYS A 45 4.63 -16.57 5.86
N ALA A 46 4.04 -16.02 6.93
CA ALA A 46 3.01 -14.99 6.82
C ALA A 46 3.55 -13.70 6.18
N VAL A 47 4.77 -13.29 6.52
CA VAL A 47 5.44 -12.13 5.91
C VAL A 47 5.71 -12.38 4.43
N ALA A 48 6.23 -13.55 4.07
CA ALA A 48 6.51 -13.90 2.68
C ALA A 48 5.25 -13.91 1.82
N ILE A 49 4.14 -14.46 2.33
CA ILE A 49 2.84 -14.45 1.62
C ILE A 49 2.37 -13.02 1.37
N LYS A 50 2.40 -12.16 2.39
CA LYS A 50 1.99 -10.75 2.25
C LYS A 50 2.87 -9.98 1.26
N ALA A 51 4.18 -10.19 1.32
CA ALA A 51 5.11 -9.59 0.38
C ALA A 51 4.86 -10.06 -1.06
N GLY A 52 4.63 -11.36 -1.25
CA GLY A 52 4.28 -11.94 -2.54
C GLY A 52 2.97 -11.38 -3.12
N GLN A 53 1.93 -11.23 -2.27
CA GLN A 53 0.67 -10.60 -2.68
C GLN A 53 0.86 -9.15 -3.09
N ALA A 54 1.61 -8.36 -2.31
CA ALA A 54 1.89 -6.97 -2.65
C ALA A 54 2.67 -6.85 -3.96
N ALA A 55 3.65 -7.73 -4.19
CA ALA A 55 4.41 -7.76 -5.43
C ALA A 55 3.54 -8.14 -6.64
N ALA A 56 2.64 -9.11 -6.51
CA ALA A 56 1.71 -9.48 -7.57
C ALA A 56 0.76 -8.33 -7.93
N ILE A 57 0.22 -7.62 -6.93
CA ILE A 57 -0.62 -6.43 -7.16
C ILE A 57 0.18 -5.34 -7.89
N ALA A 58 1.42 -5.08 -7.46
CA ALA A 58 2.29 -4.09 -8.12
C ALA A 58 2.61 -4.48 -9.57
N ALA A 59 2.83 -5.76 -9.85
CA ALA A 59 3.08 -6.26 -11.20
C ALA A 59 1.85 -6.08 -12.11
N VAL A 60 0.64 -6.37 -11.61
CA VAL A 60 -0.61 -6.12 -12.36
C VAL A 60 -0.78 -4.64 -12.64
N ALA A 61 -0.59 -3.77 -11.64
CA ALA A 61 -0.70 -2.33 -11.81
C ALA A 61 0.31 -1.78 -12.85
N ALA A 62 1.54 -2.31 -12.86
CA ALA A 62 2.55 -1.95 -13.86
C ALA A 62 2.12 -2.40 -15.27
N TYR A 63 1.63 -3.63 -15.41
CA TYR A 63 1.15 -4.15 -16.69
C TYR A 63 -0.04 -3.34 -17.24
N GLU A 64 -1.03 -3.00 -16.40
CA GLU A 64 -2.16 -2.16 -16.79
C GLU A 64 -1.74 -0.74 -17.19
N ALA A 65 -0.74 -0.17 -16.51
CA ALA A 65 -0.19 1.14 -16.86
C ALA A 65 0.51 1.10 -18.24
N GLU A 66 1.28 0.04 -18.53
CA GLU A 66 1.91 -0.15 -19.84
C GLU A 66 0.88 -0.37 -20.96
N HIS A 67 -0.19 -1.12 -20.71
CA HIS A 67 -1.25 -1.34 -21.68
C HIS A 67 -2.12 -0.10 -21.94
N THR A 68 -2.36 0.74 -20.93
CA THR A 68 -3.07 2.02 -21.09
C THR A 68 -2.25 3.04 -21.90
N ALA A 69 -0.92 3.00 -21.77
CA ALA A 69 -0.02 3.85 -22.56
C ALA A 69 0.01 3.47 -24.06
N LEU A 70 -0.38 2.23 -24.40
CA LEU A 70 -0.33 1.70 -25.77
C LEU A 70 -1.64 1.85 -26.55
N THR A 71 -2.73 2.35 -25.97
CA THR A 71 -3.90 2.77 -26.76
C THR A 71 -3.61 4.12 -27.42
N PRO A 72 -3.35 4.18 -28.74
CA PRO A 72 -3.34 5.45 -29.43
C PRO A 72 -4.70 6.09 -29.26
N GLN A 73 -4.75 7.23 -28.58
CA GLN A 73 -5.92 8.07 -28.56
C GLN A 73 -6.27 8.38 -30.03
N PRO A 74 -7.50 8.09 -30.51
CA PRO A 74 -7.87 8.44 -31.87
C PRO A 74 -7.72 9.95 -32.02
N SER A 75 -6.81 10.37 -32.92
CA SER A 75 -6.66 11.77 -33.27
C SER A 75 -8.03 12.32 -33.66
N PRO A 76 -8.48 13.45 -33.07
CA PRO A 76 -9.73 14.05 -33.51
C PRO A 76 -9.60 14.38 -35.00
N LEU A 77 -10.52 13.85 -35.81
CA LEU A 77 -10.62 14.22 -37.22
C LEU A 77 -10.82 15.74 -37.32
N PRO A 78 -10.13 16.42 -38.26
CA PRO A 78 -10.35 17.85 -38.47
C PRO A 78 -11.82 18.09 -38.79
N GLY A 79 -12.55 18.76 -37.88
CA GLY A 79 -13.96 19.09 -38.07
C GLY A 79 -14.97 18.33 -37.20
N GLN A 80 -14.53 17.49 -36.26
CA GLN A 80 -15.47 16.86 -35.31
C GLN A 80 -15.84 17.86 -34.19
N PRO A 81 -17.12 18.23 -34.02
CA PRO A 81 -17.52 19.12 -32.94
C PRO A 81 -17.27 18.44 -31.59
N THR A 82 -16.36 18.98 -30.79
CA THR A 82 -16.20 18.58 -29.38
C THR A 82 -17.50 18.94 -28.67
N ALA A 83 -18.18 17.94 -28.12
CA ALA A 83 -19.54 18.03 -27.56
C ALA A 83 -19.70 18.95 -26.32
N ASN A 84 -18.77 19.86 -26.05
CA ASN A 84 -18.77 20.77 -24.91
C ASN A 84 -18.25 22.18 -25.29
N GLN A 85 -18.73 22.78 -26.39
CA GLN A 85 -18.60 24.23 -26.56
C GLN A 85 -19.87 24.93 -26.01
N PRO A 86 -19.79 25.62 -24.87
CA PRO A 86 -20.87 26.47 -24.42
C PRO A 86 -20.84 27.76 -25.27
N GLY A 87 -21.86 27.93 -26.11
CA GLY A 87 -22.17 29.23 -26.72
C GLY A 87 -22.07 29.27 -28.24
N HIS A 88 -23.11 28.76 -28.90
CA HIS A 88 -23.59 29.37 -30.14
C HIS A 88 -25.12 29.29 -30.14
N THR A 89 -25.77 30.34 -29.64
CA THR A 89 -27.16 30.63 -29.94
C THR A 89 -27.30 30.89 -31.45
N PRO A 90 -28.11 30.12 -32.20
CA PRO A 90 -28.48 30.51 -33.55
C PRO A 90 -29.69 31.45 -33.46
N GLY A 91 -29.50 32.73 -33.73
CA GLY A 91 -30.62 33.68 -33.69
C GLY A 91 -30.29 35.03 -34.29
N ASN A 92 -30.40 35.12 -35.62
CA ASN A 92 -31.08 36.16 -36.40
C ASN A 92 -30.37 36.47 -37.73
N LEU A 93 -30.90 35.88 -38.80
CA LEU A 93 -30.95 36.51 -40.11
C LEU A 93 -32.40 36.40 -40.59
N HIS A 94 -33.24 37.35 -40.17
CA HIS A 94 -34.27 37.96 -41.02
C HIS A 94 -34.75 39.27 -40.41
#